data_AF-A0A532EBE4-F1
#
_entry.id   AF-A0A532EBE4-F1
#
_cell.length_a   1.000
_cell.length_b   1.000
_cell.length_c   1.000
_cell.angle_alpha   90.00
_cell.angle_beta   90.00
_cell.angle_gamma   90.00
#
_symmetry.space_group_name_H-M   'P 1'
#
loop_
_entity.id
_entity.type
_entity.pdbx_description
1 polymer ?
#
loop_
_entity_poly.entity_id
_entity_poly.type
_entity_poly.pdbx_seq_one_letter_code
_entity_poly.pdbx_strand_id
1 'polypeptide(L)' 'MSNPSTPTASAATLPDRLCTWCKVPMKKRLVGGAQFVHYTCPKCVFQHTTRLGPKLPPVKH' A
#
# COMPACT_ATOMS: atom_id res chain seq x y z
N MET A 1 15.49 -6.79 -25.54
CA MET A 1 15.66 -6.41 -24.12
C MET A 1 14.29 -6.05 -23.57
N SER A 2 13.66 -6.98 -22.84
CA SER A 2 12.30 -6.81 -22.33
C SER A 2 12.34 -5.90 -21.11
N ASN A 3 11.81 -4.69 -21.25
CA ASN A 3 11.58 -3.79 -20.12
C ASN A 3 10.18 -4.14 -19.57
N PRO A 4 10.03 -4.80 -18.42
CA PRO A 4 8.73 -4.91 -17.81
C PRO A 4 8.40 -3.54 -17.22
N SER A 5 7.67 -2.73 -18.00
CA SER A 5 6.94 -1.58 -17.50
C SER A 5 5.99 -2.10 -16.42
N THR A 6 6.48 -2.10 -15.19
CA THR A 6 5.71 -2.35 -13.99
C THR A 6 4.52 -1.41 -14.05
N PRO A 7 3.28 -1.86 -13.81
CA PRO A 7 2.20 -0.90 -13.65
C PRO A 7 2.60 -0.02 -12.48
N THR A 8 2.99 1.21 -12.78
CA THR A 8 2.98 2.30 -11.83
C THR A 8 1.53 2.41 -11.41
N ALA A 9 1.15 1.60 -10.41
CA ALA A 9 -0.07 1.80 -9.65
C ALA A 9 0.14 3.16 -9.01
N SER A 10 -0.21 4.20 -9.75
CA SER A 10 -0.04 5.58 -9.36
C SER A 10 -0.59 5.70 -7.95
N ALA A 11 0.19 6.29 -7.04
CA ALA A 11 -0.26 6.48 -5.66
C ALA A 11 -1.66 7.14 -5.58
N ALA A 12 -2.08 7.84 -6.64
CA ALA A 12 -3.43 8.36 -6.87
C ALA A 12 -4.56 7.32 -6.74
N THR A 13 -4.35 6.06 -7.11
CA THR A 13 -5.39 5.01 -7.07
C THR A 13 -5.43 4.27 -5.73
N LEU A 14 -4.46 4.52 -4.85
CA LEU A 14 -4.41 3.86 -3.54
C LEU A 14 -5.36 4.56 -2.56
N PRO A 15 -6.09 3.81 -1.72
CA PRO A 15 -7.02 4.41 -0.77
C PRO A 15 -6.28 5.31 0.21
N ASP A 16 -6.80 6.51 0.44
CA ASP A 16 -6.31 7.39 1.49
C ASP A 16 -6.78 6.88 2.85
N ARG A 17 -5.86 6.89 3.83
CA ARG A 17 -6.14 6.48 5.21
C ARG A 17 -5.72 7.57 6.19
N LEU A 18 -6.56 7.76 7.20
CA LEU A 18 -6.26 8.62 8.34
C LEU A 18 -5.59 7.80 9.45
N CYS A 19 -4.70 8.45 10.19
CA CYS A 19 -4.14 7.87 11.40
C CYS A 19 -5.23 7.66 12.45
N THR A 20 -5.31 6.48 13.05
CA THR A 20 -6.30 6.14 14.09
C THR A 20 -6.27 7.10 15.28
N TRP A 21 -5.08 7.59 15.62
CA TRP A 21 -4.86 8.45 16.79
C TRP A 21 -5.00 9.93 16.44
N CYS A 22 -4.22 10.40 15.48
CA CYS A 22 -4.16 11.82 15.14
C CYS A 22 -5.25 12.29 14.17
N LYS A 23 -5.96 11.36 13.52
CA LYS A 23 -6.98 11.62 12.47
C LYS A 23 -6.46 12.48 11.31
N VAL A 24 -5.15 12.48 11.08
CA VAL A 24 -4.49 13.19 9.95
C VAL A 24 -4.21 12.24 8.79
N PRO A 25 -4.13 12.75 7.55
CA PRO A 25 -3.77 11.94 6.39
C PRO A 25 -2.38 11.32 6.55
N MET A 26 -2.29 10.02 6.30
CA MET A 26 -1.04 9.27 6.36
C MET A 26 -0.33 9.30 5.01
N LYS A 27 1.00 9.32 5.03
CA LYS A 27 1.81 9.14 3.82
C LYS A 27 1.72 7.68 3.38
N LYS A 28 1.42 7.43 2.11
CA LYS A 28 1.34 6.09 1.52
C LYS A 28 2.52 5.80 0.59
N ARG A 29 3.11 4.62 0.71
CA ARG A 29 4.21 4.16 -0.15
C ARG A 29 4.00 2.70 -0.55
N LEU A 30 4.13 2.42 -1.84
CA LEU A 30 4.16 1.06 -2.37
C LEU A 30 5.51 0.40 -2.04
N VAL A 31 5.47 -0.82 -1.51
CA VAL A 31 6.64 -1.64 -1.19
C VAL A 31 6.40 -3.09 -1.61
N GLY A 32 7.48 -3.90 -1.61
CA GLY A 32 7.41 -5.31 -1.97
C GLY A 32 6.92 -5.54 -3.40
N GLY A 33 7.47 -4.81 -4.37
CA GLY A 33 7.11 -4.96 -5.78
C GLY A 33 5.65 -4.59 -6.09
N ALA A 34 5.14 -3.52 -5.46
CA ALA A 34 3.75 -3.07 -5.58
C ALA A 34 2.67 -3.99 -4.96
N GLN A 35 3.07 -4.95 -4.11
CA GLN A 35 2.12 -5.85 -3.44
C GLN A 35 1.60 -5.30 -2.09
N PHE A 36 2.31 -4.34 -1.50
CA PHE A 36 1.99 -3.80 -0.18
C PHE A 36 1.99 -2.28 -0.21
N VAL A 37 1.11 -1.68 0.58
CA VAL A 37 1.09 -0.24 0.86
C VAL A 37 1.44 -0.04 2.31
N HIS A 38 2.51 0.72 2.57
CA HIS A 38 2.82 1.23 3.89
C HIS A 38 2.22 2.62 4.05
N TYR A 39 1.41 2.79 5.09
CA TYR A 39 0.89 4.06 5.56
C TYR A 39 1.68 4.50 6.78
N THR A 40 2.16 5.74 6.81
CA THR A 40 2.88 6.31 7.95
C THR A 40 2.29 7.65 8.35
N CYS A 41 1.94 7.79 9.63
CA CYS A 41 1.45 9.05 10.18
C CYS A 41 2.59 10.06 10.30
N PRO A 42 2.45 11.28 9.76
CA PRO A 42 3.48 12.32 9.89
C PRO A 42 3.58 12.93 11.29
N LYS A 43 2.58 12.74 12.16
CA LYS A 43 2.58 13.30 13.53
C LYS A 43 3.11 12.34 14.58
N CYS A 44 2.62 11.11 14.59
CA CYS A 44 2.92 10.14 15.65
C CYS A 44 3.73 8.93 15.17
N VAL A 45 4.25 8.95 13.94
CA VAL A 45 5.03 7.87 13.31
C VAL A 45 4.37 6.49 13.29
N PHE A 46 3.07 6.41 13.60
CA PHE A 46 2.29 5.17 13.51
C PHE A 46 2.34 4.62 12.08
N GLN A 47 2.63 3.33 11.95
CA GLN A 47 2.74 2.63 10.68
C GLN A 47 1.64 1.59 10.53
N HIS A 48 1.07 1.49 9.33
CA HIS A 48 0.10 0.46 8.99
C HIS A 48 0.40 -0.08 7.60
N THR A 49 0.42 -1.40 7.44
CA THR A 49 0.69 -2.04 6.15
C THR A 49 -0.56 -2.74 5.65
N THR A 50 -0.96 -2.45 4.42
CA THR A 50 -2.08 -3.10 3.75
C THR A 50 -1.58 -3.84 2.51
N ARG A 51 -2.03 -5.07 2.30
CA ARG A 51 -1.76 -5.82 1.07
C ARG A 51 -2.68 -5.33 -0.05
N LEU A 52 -2.11 -5.04 -1.22
CA LEU A 52 -2.81 -4.65 -2.46
C LEU A 52 -3.13 -5.85 -3.36
N GLY A 53 -2.39 -6.95 -3.21
CA GLY A 53 -2.52 -8.11 -4.09
C GLY A 53 -3.84 -8.85 -3.92
N PRO A 54 -4.37 -9.47 -5.00
CA PRO A 54 -5.48 -10.39 -4.88
C PRO A 54 -5.10 -11.50 -3.89
N LYS A 55 -6.01 -11.82 -2.97
CA LYS A 55 -5.94 -13.08 -2.23
C LYS A 55 -6.00 -14.15 -3.31
N LEU A 56 -4.87 -14.78 -3.66
CA LEU A 56 -4.88 -15.97 -4.51
C LEU A 56 -5.98 -16.86 -3.94
N PRO A 57 -6.96 -17.31 -4.77
CA PRO A 57 -8.02 -18.17 -4.27
C PRO A 57 -7.34 -19.33 -3.53
N PRO A 58 -7.85 -19.75 -2.35
CA PRO A 58 -7.24 -20.85 -1.65
C PRO A 58 -7.14 -22.04 -2.61
N VAL A 59 -5.91 -22.50 -2.87
CA VAL A 59 -5.66 -23.72 -3.62
C VAL A 59 -6.37 -24.81 -2.85
N LYS A 60 -7.52 -25.27 -3.35
CA LYS A 60 -8.17 -26.47 -2.84
C LYS A 60 -7.29 -27.64 -3.27
N HIS A 61 -6.64 -28.29 -2.30
CA HIS A 61 -6.01 -29.60 -2.47
C HIS A 61 -7.09 -30.69 -2.54
#